data_AF-A0A388TB21-F1
#
_entry.id   AF-A0A388TB21-F1
#
_cell.length_a   1.000
_cell.length_b   1.000
_cell.length_c   1.000
_cell.angle_alpha   90.00
_cell.angle_beta   90.00
_cell.angle_gamma   90.00
#
_symmetry.space_group_name_H-M   'P 1'
#
loop_
_entity.id
_entity.type
_entity.pdbx_description
1 polymer ?
#
loop_
_entity_poly.entity_id
_entity_poly.type
_entity_poly.pdbx_seq_one_letter_code
_entity_poly.pdbx_strand_id
1 'polypeptide(L)'
;MNSQNKIKSSRLIVNYNGLKWLKMPSGYYFVMVKNFGGEKNLHRYVWVKNFGKIPQGFFVHHKDKNKDNNKIDNLELLSANEHAQKHSYRHDKKRYLKQIEHLNKIRPKKVYKWSQEPNPEKRAMHATAHKLGMSLAIPVERICKNCGTKFLAKPFGKHVFCSNKCKSAFRRKSKSDVVLRVCVICNKKFYINKFTVTTTCCRSHANVLRAKTIKEQKNGVG
;
A
#
# COMPACT_ATOMS: atom_id res chain seq x y z
N MET A 1 20.45 -8.38 -43.92
CA MET A 1 21.48 -8.88 -42.99
C MET A 1 21.44 -8.02 -41.74
N ASN A 2 20.97 -8.56 -40.61
CA ASN A 2 21.09 -7.89 -39.30
C ASN A 2 21.29 -8.96 -38.22
N SER A 3 22.53 -9.41 -38.14
CA SER A 3 23.06 -10.31 -37.11
C SER A 3 23.07 -9.56 -35.78
N GLN A 4 22.04 -9.76 -34.97
CA GLN A 4 22.02 -9.31 -33.59
C GLN A 4 23.11 -10.04 -32.80
N ASN A 5 24.19 -9.33 -32.50
CA ASN A 5 25.20 -9.68 -31.52
C ASN A 5 24.53 -9.87 -30.15
N LYS A 6 24.18 -11.12 -29.82
CA LYS A 6 23.85 -11.53 -28.45
C LYS A 6 25.13 -11.48 -27.64
N ILE A 7 25.33 -10.40 -26.90
CA ILE A 7 26.35 -10.31 -25.84
C ILE A 7 26.11 -11.50 -24.91
N LYS A 8 27.01 -12.49 -24.94
CA LYS A 8 26.99 -13.65 -24.04
C LYS A 8 27.22 -13.12 -22.63
N SER A 9 26.14 -12.83 -21.90
CA SER A 9 26.19 -12.56 -20.47
C SER A 9 26.89 -13.74 -19.80
N SER A 10 28.05 -13.49 -19.22
CA SER A 10 28.84 -14.46 -18.49
C SER A 10 27.99 -14.99 -17.34
N ARG A 11 27.56 -16.24 -17.48
CA ARG A 11 26.72 -16.92 -16.50
C ARG A 11 27.57 -17.16 -15.24
N LEU A 12 27.32 -16.39 -14.18
CA LEU A 12 27.99 -16.59 -12.89
C LEU A 12 27.50 -17.90 -12.26
N ILE A 13 28.43 -18.82 -12.01
CA ILE A 13 28.19 -20.13 -11.41
C ILE A 13 28.96 -20.21 -10.08
N VAL A 14 28.29 -20.66 -9.03
CA VAL A 14 28.87 -20.88 -7.70
C VAL A 14 28.74 -22.36 -7.34
N ASN A 15 29.80 -22.95 -6.76
CA ASN A 15 29.77 -24.30 -6.22
C ASN A 15 29.47 -24.24 -4.72
N TYR A 16 28.43 -24.93 -4.27
CA TYR A 16 28.09 -25.03 -2.85
C TYR A 16 27.54 -26.42 -2.54
N ASN A 17 28.13 -27.08 -1.54
CA ASN A 17 27.78 -28.44 -1.12
C ASN A 17 27.81 -29.48 -2.26
N GLY A 18 28.82 -29.41 -3.13
CA GLY A 18 28.95 -30.29 -4.31
C GLY A 18 27.96 -29.99 -5.45
N LEU A 19 27.06 -29.02 -5.28
CA LEU A 19 26.08 -28.61 -6.29
C LEU A 19 26.51 -27.33 -6.99
N LYS A 20 26.20 -27.24 -8.29
CA LYS A 20 26.44 -26.03 -9.09
C LYS A 20 25.18 -25.14 -9.10
N TRP A 21 25.37 -23.87 -8.80
CA TRP A 21 24.30 -22.88 -8.68
C TRP A 21 24.51 -21.74 -9.67
N LEU A 22 23.53 -21.50 -10.54
CA LEU A 22 23.57 -20.49 -11.59
C LEU A 22 22.86 -19.21 -11.16
N LYS A 23 23.52 -18.05 -11.29
CA LYS A 23 22.89 -16.74 -11.10
C LYS A 23 21.91 -16.46 -12.24
N MET A 24 20.64 -16.30 -11.88
CA MET A 24 19.57 -15.94 -12.80
C MET A 24 19.48 -14.43 -12.99
N PRO A 25 18.81 -13.93 -14.05
CA PRO A 25 18.55 -12.50 -14.23
C PRO A 25 17.80 -11.85 -13.05
N SER A 26 17.09 -12.64 -12.24
CA SER A 26 16.45 -12.19 -11.00
C SER A 26 17.47 -11.81 -9.89
N GLY A 27 18.75 -12.15 -10.08
CA GLY A 27 19.84 -11.99 -9.11
C GLY A 27 19.98 -13.15 -8.13
N TYR A 28 19.08 -14.14 -8.14
CA TYR A 28 19.14 -15.32 -7.28
C TYR A 28 19.89 -16.48 -7.94
N TYR A 29 20.47 -17.34 -7.12
CA TYR A 29 21.18 -18.54 -7.55
C TYR A 29 20.27 -19.77 -7.53
N PHE A 30 20.21 -20.48 -8.65
CA PHE A 30 19.40 -21.68 -8.83
C PHE A 30 20.26 -22.92 -9.07
N VAL A 31 19.86 -24.04 -8.47
CA VAL A 31 20.54 -25.33 -8.69
C VAL A 31 20.42 -25.76 -10.16
N MET A 32 21.52 -26.22 -10.76
CA MET A 32 21.55 -26.68 -12.16
C MET A 32 21.18 -28.16 -12.34
N VAL A 33 20.88 -28.87 -11.26
CA VAL A 33 20.53 -30.30 -11.28
C VAL A 33 19.07 -30.47 -11.70
N LYS A 34 18.84 -31.26 -12.76
CA LYS A 34 17.48 -31.66 -13.19
C LYS A 34 16.83 -32.51 -12.11
N ASN A 35 15.52 -32.34 -11.91
CA ASN A 35 14.72 -33.10 -10.92
C ASN A 35 15.25 -33.02 -9.48
N PHE A 36 15.87 -31.90 -9.10
CA PHE A 36 16.31 -31.68 -7.72
C PHE A 36 15.11 -31.66 -6.76
N GLY A 37 15.09 -32.60 -5.81
CA GLY A 37 14.00 -32.77 -4.83
C GLY A 37 14.05 -31.78 -3.65
N GLY A 38 15.07 -30.93 -3.57
CA GLY A 38 15.23 -29.94 -2.52
C GLY A 38 14.91 -28.50 -2.94
N GLU A 39 15.29 -27.55 -2.09
CA GLU A 39 15.14 -26.13 -2.36
C GLU A 39 15.97 -25.67 -3.57
N LYS A 40 15.29 -25.18 -4.61
CA LYS A 40 15.92 -24.80 -5.88
C LYS A 40 16.73 -23.50 -5.81
N ASN A 41 16.50 -22.68 -4.78
CA ASN A 41 17.20 -21.42 -4.56
C ASN A 41 18.31 -21.60 -3.52
N LEU A 42 19.51 -21.09 -3.80
CA LEU A 42 20.67 -21.26 -2.91
C LEU A 42 20.41 -20.76 -1.48
N HIS A 43 19.95 -19.52 -1.30
CA HIS A 43 19.66 -18.99 0.04
C HIS A 43 18.64 -19.83 0.83
N ARG A 44 17.60 -20.37 0.16
CA ARG A 44 16.63 -21.28 0.80
C ARG A 44 17.24 -22.63 1.12
N TYR A 45 18.09 -23.14 0.23
CA TYR A 45 18.82 -24.39 0.47
C TYR A 45 19.79 -24.28 1.65
N VAL A 46 20.56 -23.19 1.74
CA VAL A 46 21.44 -22.92 2.89
C VAL A 46 20.62 -22.87 4.17
N TRP A 47 19.47 -22.19 4.17
CA TRP A 47 18.57 -22.14 5.33
C TRP A 47 18.09 -23.54 5.73
N VAL A 48 17.51 -24.30 4.79
CA VAL A 48 16.94 -25.62 5.08
C VAL A 48 17.98 -26.60 5.59
N LYS A 49 19.21 -26.51 5.09
CA LYS A 49 20.32 -27.35 5.57
C LYS A 49 20.72 -27.06 7.03
N ASN A 50 20.59 -25.81 7.49
CA ASN A 50 21.00 -25.41 8.84
C ASN A 50 19.85 -25.47 9.86
N PHE A 51 18.63 -25.10 9.47
CA PHE A 51 17.49 -24.95 10.38
C PHE A 51 16.29 -25.83 10.04
N GLY A 52 16.34 -26.58 8.94
CA GLY A 52 15.24 -27.43 8.49
C GLY A 52 14.17 -26.69 7.68
N LYS A 53 12.99 -27.30 7.56
CA LYS A 53 11.94 -26.87 6.64
C LYS A 53 11.48 -25.43 6.91
N ILE A 54 11.35 -24.64 5.84
CA ILE A 54 10.75 -23.30 5.90
C ILE A 54 9.24 -23.45 6.16
N PRO A 55 8.70 -22.89 7.26
CA PRO A 55 7.27 -22.96 7.55
C PRO A 55 6.42 -22.26 6.49
N GLN A 56 5.16 -22.70 6.33
CA GLN A 56 4.24 -22.08 5.37
C GLN A 56 4.00 -20.60 5.74
N GLY A 57 4.09 -19.72 4.73
CA GLY A 57 3.91 -18.28 4.93
C GLY A 57 5.16 -17.52 5.36
N PHE A 58 6.31 -18.20 5.47
CA PHE A 58 7.60 -17.59 5.76
C PHE A 58 8.53 -17.54 4.54
N PHE A 59 9.44 -16.58 4.54
CA PHE A 59 10.40 -16.32 3.47
C PHE A 59 11.79 -16.08 4.06
N VAL A 60 12.82 -16.63 3.40
CA VAL A 60 14.22 -16.37 3.74
C VAL A 60 14.65 -15.05 3.09
N HIS A 61 15.16 -14.13 3.89
CA HIS A 61 15.57 -12.78 3.50
C HIS A 61 17.07 -12.56 3.73
N HIS A 62 17.72 -11.82 2.84
CA HIS A 62 19.10 -11.35 3.00
C HIS A 62 19.13 -10.06 3.82
N LYS A 63 19.70 -10.08 5.03
CA LYS A 63 19.77 -8.93 5.95
C LYS A 63 20.46 -7.74 5.30
N ASP A 64 21.54 -7.99 4.56
CA ASP A 64 22.33 -6.98 3.83
C ASP A 64 21.75 -6.58 2.45
N LYS A 65 20.65 -7.21 2.02
CA LYS A 65 20.02 -7.04 0.70
C LYS A 65 20.91 -7.43 -0.49
N ASN A 66 22.03 -8.10 -0.25
CA ASN A 66 22.93 -8.61 -1.26
C ASN A 66 22.65 -10.10 -1.52
N LYS A 67 22.06 -10.40 -2.69
CA LYS A 67 21.72 -11.77 -3.09
C LYS A 67 22.93 -12.67 -3.32
N ASP A 68 24.14 -12.09 -3.42
CA ASP A 68 25.39 -12.82 -3.54
C ASP A 68 25.89 -13.34 -2.18
N ASN A 69 25.51 -12.70 -1.07
CA ASN A 69 25.92 -13.08 0.28
C ASN A 69 24.98 -14.13 0.88
N ASN A 70 25.22 -15.41 0.57
CA ASN A 70 24.39 -16.53 1.00
C ASN A 70 24.87 -17.19 2.32
N LYS A 71 25.68 -16.51 3.13
CA LYS A 71 26.10 -17.01 4.45
C LYS A 71 24.91 -17.06 5.40
N ILE A 72 24.85 -18.09 6.26
CA ILE A 72 23.68 -18.36 7.12
C ILE A 72 23.39 -17.21 8.11
N ASP A 73 24.42 -16.54 8.61
CA ASP A 73 24.35 -15.37 9.48
C ASP A 73 23.71 -14.14 8.81
N ASN A 74 23.86 -14.01 7.49
CA ASN A 74 23.23 -12.98 6.66
C ASN A 74 21.78 -13.32 6.26
N LEU A 75 21.31 -14.52 6.57
CA LEU A 75 19.93 -14.93 6.28
C LEU A 75 19.05 -14.75 7.52
N GLU A 76 17.80 -14.38 7.30
CA GLU A 76 16.76 -14.34 8.32
C GLU A 76 15.45 -14.91 7.76
N LEU A 77 14.62 -15.47 8.64
CA LEU A 77 13.30 -15.97 8.30
C LEU A 77 12.26 -14.92 8.70
N LEU A 78 11.46 -14.48 7.75
CA LEU A 78 10.43 -13.47 7.97
C LEU A 78 9.07 -13.99 7.56
N SER A 79 8.01 -13.57 8.24
CA SER A 79 6.65 -13.77 7.74
C SER A 79 6.45 -13.02 6.42
N ALA A 80 5.46 -13.44 5.63
CA ALA A 80 5.06 -12.76 4.40
C ALA A 80 4.88 -11.24 4.57
N ASN A 81 4.27 -10.83 5.71
CA ASN A 81 4.00 -9.43 6.02
C ASN A 81 5.28 -8.67 6.34
N GLU A 82 6.15 -9.20 7.21
CA GLU A 82 7.42 -8.56 7.56
C GLU A 82 8.34 -8.43 6.34
N HIS A 83 8.40 -9.48 5.53
CA HIS A 83 9.14 -9.46 4.27
C HIS A 83 8.60 -8.34 3.34
N ALA A 84 7.27 -8.26 3.16
CA ALA A 84 6.65 -7.22 2.35
C ALA A 84 6.89 -5.81 2.91
N GLN A 85 6.89 -5.63 4.23
CA GLN A 85 7.19 -4.36 4.88
C GLN A 85 8.64 -3.91 4.66
N LYS A 86 9.61 -4.85 4.75
CA LYS A 86 11.01 -4.56 4.45
C LYS A 86 11.25 -4.17 2.97
N HIS A 87 10.38 -4.62 2.06
CA HIS A 87 10.39 -4.23 0.64
C HIS A 87 9.52 -3.01 0.32
N SER A 88 8.54 -2.68 1.16
CA SER A 88 7.71 -1.48 0.99
C SER A 88 8.43 -0.22 1.48
N TYR A 89 9.27 -0.36 2.52
CA TYR A 89 10.07 0.73 3.06
C TYR A 89 11.39 0.87 2.29
N ARG A 90 11.30 1.58 1.15
CA ARG A 90 12.35 2.30 0.40
C ARG A 90 12.04 2.21 -1.08
N HIS A 91 11.10 3.03 -1.53
CA HIS A 91 11.27 3.59 -2.86
C HIS A 91 12.50 4.52 -2.77
N ASP A 92 13.68 3.99 -3.09
CA ASP A 92 14.80 4.82 -3.54
C ASP A 92 14.21 5.89 -4.48
N LYS A 93 14.53 7.17 -4.23
CA LYS A 93 14.04 8.32 -5.01
C LYS A 93 14.16 8.03 -6.52
N LYS A 94 15.22 7.34 -6.93
CA LYS A 94 15.45 6.91 -8.31
C LYS A 94 14.38 5.94 -8.83
N ARG A 95 13.96 4.96 -8.04
CA ARG A 95 12.89 4.01 -8.39
C ARG A 95 11.52 4.69 -8.42
N TYR A 96 11.27 5.60 -7.49
CA TYR A 96 10.04 6.41 -7.48
C TYR A 96 9.91 7.25 -8.75
N LEU A 97 10.98 7.96 -9.13
CA LEU A 97 11.01 8.77 -10.34
C LEU A 97 10.80 7.93 -11.61
N LYS A 98 11.47 6.78 -11.74
CA LYS A 98 11.26 5.84 -12.86
C LYS A 98 9.80 5.35 -12.94
N GLN A 99 9.17 5.11 -11.80
CA GLN A 99 7.76 4.69 -11.77
C GLN A 99 6.84 5.82 -12.24
N ILE A 100 7.08 7.07 -11.80
CA ILE A 100 6.33 8.23 -12.27
C ILE A 100 6.51 8.39 -13.79
N GLU A 101 7.74 8.32 -14.29
CA GLU A 101 8.04 8.43 -15.72
C GLU A 101 7.31 7.35 -16.53
N HIS A 102 7.36 6.10 -16.08
CA HIS A 102 6.63 4.99 -16.70
C HIS A 102 5.11 5.22 -16.69
N LEU A 103 4.55 5.68 -15.56
CA LEU A 103 3.13 6.00 -15.44
C LEU A 103 2.75 7.17 -16.35
N ASN A 104 3.57 8.21 -16.45
CA ASN A 104 3.35 9.35 -17.34
C ASN A 104 3.42 8.93 -18.82
N LYS A 105 4.20 7.91 -19.16
CA LYS A 105 4.21 7.31 -20.51
C LYS A 105 2.96 6.49 -20.81
N ILE A 106 2.36 5.85 -19.81
CA ILE A 106 1.16 4.99 -19.96
C ILE A 106 -0.14 5.77 -19.84
N ARG A 107 -0.24 6.74 -18.93
CA ARG A 107 -1.47 7.51 -18.65
C ARG A 107 -2.09 8.10 -19.91
N PRO A 108 -1.34 8.76 -20.81
CA PRO A 108 -1.88 9.25 -22.09
C PRO A 108 -2.36 8.10 -23.00
N LYS A 109 -1.71 6.94 -22.93
CA LYS A 109 -2.08 5.75 -23.71
C LYS A 109 -3.30 5.01 -23.13
N LYS A 110 -3.58 5.12 -21.83
CA LYS A 110 -4.79 4.57 -21.20
C LYS A 110 -6.03 5.41 -21.46
N VAL A 111 -5.87 6.66 -21.89
CA VAL A 111 -6.95 7.50 -22.43
C VAL A 111 -7.34 7.05 -23.86
N TYR A 112 -6.66 6.06 -24.44
CA TYR A 112 -6.97 5.56 -25.77
C TYR A 112 -8.08 4.49 -25.78
N LYS A 113 -9.17 4.85 -26.47
CA LYS A 113 -10.14 3.98 -27.18
C LYS A 113 -11.00 2.95 -26.43
N TRP A 114 -10.98 2.86 -25.10
CA TRP A 114 -12.13 2.31 -24.39
C TRP A 114 -13.10 3.45 -24.03
N SER A 115 -13.78 3.95 -25.08
CA SER A 115 -15.08 4.65 -25.02
C SER A 115 -15.04 6.09 -24.42
N GLN A 116 -14.69 7.06 -25.27
CA GLN A 116 -15.21 8.44 -25.12
C GLN A 116 -16.73 8.46 -25.34
N GLU A 117 -17.26 7.51 -26.12
CA GLU A 117 -18.69 7.32 -26.37
C GLU A 117 -19.32 6.42 -25.30
N PRO A 118 -20.29 6.87 -24.50
CA PRO A 118 -20.93 6.03 -23.50
C PRO A 118 -21.49 4.75 -24.16
N ASN A 119 -21.04 3.56 -23.76
CA ASN A 119 -21.68 2.31 -24.16
C ASN A 119 -22.80 1.98 -23.15
N PRO A 120 -24.09 2.23 -23.48
CA PRO A 120 -25.18 2.08 -22.52
C PRO A 120 -25.45 0.61 -22.21
N GLU A 121 -25.24 -0.29 -23.17
CA GLU A 121 -25.42 -1.73 -23.02
C GLU A 121 -24.44 -2.31 -22.00
N LYS A 122 -23.13 -2.03 -22.15
CA LYS A 122 -22.11 -2.44 -21.16
C LYS A 122 -22.41 -1.85 -19.78
N ARG A 123 -22.85 -0.59 -19.71
CA ARG A 123 -23.25 0.04 -18.44
C ARG A 123 -24.46 -0.67 -17.82
N ALA A 124 -25.45 -1.02 -18.62
CA ALA A 124 -26.62 -1.77 -18.20
C ALA A 124 -26.24 -3.18 -17.72
N MET A 125 -25.40 -3.90 -18.46
CA MET A 125 -24.85 -5.21 -18.06
C MET A 125 -24.07 -5.13 -16.73
N HIS A 126 -23.23 -4.11 -16.54
CA HIS A 126 -22.54 -3.91 -15.27
C HIS A 126 -23.52 -3.58 -14.14
N ALA A 127 -24.56 -2.79 -14.40
CA ALA A 127 -25.58 -2.47 -13.42
C ALA A 127 -26.42 -3.70 -13.03
N THR A 128 -26.82 -4.53 -13.99
CA THR A 128 -27.57 -5.77 -13.75
C THR A 128 -26.72 -6.81 -13.02
N ALA A 129 -25.47 -7.01 -13.45
CA ALA A 129 -24.54 -7.90 -12.76
C ALA A 129 -24.27 -7.44 -11.32
N HIS A 130 -24.11 -6.14 -11.09
CA HIS A 130 -23.98 -5.60 -9.74
C HIS A 130 -25.25 -5.84 -8.91
N LYS A 131 -26.44 -5.60 -9.48
CA LYS A 131 -27.73 -5.84 -8.79
C LYS A 131 -27.90 -7.32 -8.43
N LEU A 132 -27.60 -8.24 -9.34
CA LEU A 132 -27.66 -9.68 -9.12
C LEU A 132 -26.65 -10.14 -8.05
N GLY A 133 -25.41 -9.64 -8.12
CA GLY A 133 -24.40 -9.92 -7.10
C GLY A 133 -24.80 -9.39 -5.72
N MET A 134 -25.52 -8.27 -5.66
CA MET A 134 -26.08 -7.74 -4.42
C MET A 134 -27.27 -8.54 -3.89
N SER A 135 -28.12 -9.10 -4.76
CA SER A 135 -29.27 -9.92 -4.33
C SER A 135 -28.84 -11.31 -3.85
N LEU A 136 -27.77 -11.87 -4.40
CA LEU A 136 -27.21 -13.15 -3.96
C LEU A 136 -26.29 -13.03 -2.74
N ALA A 137 -26.04 -11.82 -2.24
CA ALA A 137 -25.14 -11.59 -1.12
C ALA A 137 -25.77 -12.03 0.21
N ILE A 138 -25.30 -13.15 0.77
CA ILE A 138 -25.73 -13.65 2.08
C ILE A 138 -25.12 -12.76 3.19
N PRO A 139 -25.95 -12.13 4.05
CA PRO A 139 -25.46 -11.33 5.16
C PRO A 139 -24.63 -12.15 6.16
N VAL A 140 -23.59 -11.54 6.71
CA VAL A 140 -22.70 -12.15 7.70
C VAL A 140 -22.85 -11.43 9.03
N GLU A 141 -22.93 -12.19 10.11
CA GLU A 141 -22.91 -11.64 11.46
C GLU A 141 -21.55 -11.02 11.80
N ARG A 142 -21.58 -9.81 12.34
CA ARG A 142 -20.40 -9.07 12.81
C ARG A 142 -20.66 -8.44 14.16
N ILE A 143 -19.60 -8.16 14.91
CA ILE A 143 -19.66 -7.51 16.22
C ILE A 143 -19.28 -6.04 16.08
N CYS A 144 -20.10 -5.15 16.63
CA CYS A 144 -19.84 -3.71 16.57
C CYS A 144 -18.67 -3.32 17.49
N LYS A 145 -17.64 -2.66 16.94
CA LYS A 145 -16.49 -2.19 17.73
C LYS A 145 -16.83 -1.12 18.79
N ASN A 146 -17.96 -0.43 18.65
CA ASN A 146 -18.37 0.63 19.59
C ASN A 146 -19.25 0.11 20.74
N CYS A 147 -20.29 -0.67 20.43
CA CYS A 147 -21.29 -1.10 21.41
C CYS A 147 -21.29 -2.61 21.68
N GLY A 148 -20.48 -3.41 20.98
CA GLY A 148 -20.38 -4.86 21.19
C GLY A 148 -21.56 -5.69 20.67
N THR A 149 -22.63 -5.05 20.17
CA THR A 149 -23.81 -5.78 19.67
C THR A 149 -23.50 -6.52 18.37
N LYS A 150 -24.06 -7.72 18.21
CA LYS A 150 -24.07 -8.47 16.95
C LYS A 150 -25.00 -7.77 15.95
N PHE A 151 -24.59 -7.68 14.70
CA PHE A 151 -25.38 -7.11 13.62
C PHE A 151 -25.11 -7.83 12.30
N LEU A 152 -26.11 -7.85 11.43
CA LEU A 152 -25.97 -8.41 10.08
C LEU A 152 -25.39 -7.34 9.15
N ALA A 153 -24.36 -7.72 8.41
CA ALA A 153 -23.71 -6.86 7.43
C ALA A 153 -23.56 -7.57 6.10
N LYS A 154 -23.43 -6.80 5.01
CA LYS A 154 -23.06 -7.38 3.72
C LYS A 154 -21.69 -8.08 3.86
N PRO A 155 -21.47 -9.18 3.13
CA PRO A 155 -20.21 -9.93 3.20
C PRO A 155 -19.04 -9.08 2.68
N PHE A 156 -19.33 -8.21 1.71
CA PHE A 156 -18.37 -7.31 1.08
C PHE A 156 -18.30 -5.97 1.81
N GLY A 157 -17.09 -5.46 2.02
CA GLY A 157 -16.84 -4.16 2.65
C GLY A 157 -16.40 -4.22 4.11
N LYS A 158 -15.86 -3.11 4.61
CA LYS A 158 -15.35 -3.00 5.98
C LYS A 158 -16.44 -2.53 6.93
N HIS A 159 -17.32 -3.46 7.32
CA HIS A 159 -18.40 -3.21 8.27
C HIS A 159 -17.90 -3.41 9.71
N VAL A 160 -17.54 -2.30 10.37
CA VAL A 160 -16.96 -2.30 11.74
C VAL A 160 -17.99 -1.89 12.81
N PHE A 161 -19.05 -1.19 12.42
CA PHE A 161 -20.04 -0.62 13.33
C PHE A 161 -21.45 -1.02 12.89
N CYS A 162 -22.34 -1.26 13.86
CA CYS A 162 -23.74 -1.60 13.59
C CYS A 162 -24.55 -0.46 12.97
N SER A 163 -24.13 0.80 13.19
CA SER A 163 -24.83 1.99 12.67
C SER A 163 -23.90 3.18 12.55
N ASN A 164 -24.33 4.19 11.77
CA ASN A 164 -23.64 5.49 11.70
C ASN A 164 -23.59 6.18 13.07
N LYS A 165 -24.60 5.96 13.93
CA LYS A 165 -24.59 6.45 15.33
C LYS A 165 -23.39 5.89 16.10
N CYS A 166 -23.15 4.58 15.99
CA CYS A 166 -21.99 3.93 16.62
C CYS A 166 -20.66 4.36 16.00
N LYS A 167 -20.60 4.54 14.68
CA LYS A 167 -19.40 5.06 14.00
C LYS A 167 -19.05 6.47 14.49
N SER A 168 -20.02 7.37 14.58
CA SER A 168 -19.83 8.75 15.04
C SER A 168 -19.55 8.83 16.54
N ALA A 169 -20.19 7.98 17.36
CA ALA A 169 -19.88 7.86 18.78
C ALA A 169 -18.43 7.39 19.01
N PHE A 170 -17.99 6.38 18.25
CA PHE A 170 -16.62 5.88 18.32
C PHE A 170 -15.59 6.96 17.96
N ARG A 171 -15.82 7.72 16.88
CA ARG A 171 -14.93 8.84 16.46
C ARG A 171 -14.82 9.93 17.52
N ARG A 172 -15.92 10.24 18.22
CA ARG A 172 -15.90 11.20 19.34
C ARG A 172 -15.12 10.64 20.53
N LYS A 173 -15.35 9.37 20.90
CA LYS A 173 -14.65 8.70 22.00
C LYS A 173 -13.14 8.59 21.76
N SER A 174 -12.73 8.28 20.53
CA SER A 174 -11.33 8.16 20.14
C SER A 174 -10.62 9.50 19.91
N LYS A 175 -11.36 10.63 19.92
CA LYS A 175 -10.86 11.97 19.58
C LYS A 175 -10.11 12.03 18.23
N SER A 176 -10.38 11.10 17.31
CA SER A 176 -9.63 10.95 16.04
C SER A 176 -9.79 12.12 15.08
N ASP A 177 -10.82 12.94 15.29
CA ASP A 177 -11.14 14.09 14.46
C ASP A 177 -10.69 15.42 15.09
N VAL A 178 -10.04 15.38 16.26
CA VAL A 178 -9.46 16.57 16.90
C VAL A 178 -8.07 16.81 16.34
N VAL A 179 -7.83 18.03 15.85
CA VAL A 179 -6.54 18.49 15.35
C VAL A 179 -6.10 19.73 16.09
N LEU A 180 -4.78 19.91 16.18
CA LEU A 180 -4.17 21.12 16.74
C LEU A 180 -4.03 22.16 15.63
N ARG A 181 -4.56 23.36 15.84
CA ARG A 181 -4.38 24.52 14.95
C ARG A 181 -3.77 25.70 15.69
N VAL A 182 -3.20 26.64 14.94
CA VAL A 182 -2.65 27.89 15.46
C VAL A 182 -3.61 29.03 15.13
N CYS A 183 -3.89 29.88 16.12
CA CYS A 183 -4.77 31.02 15.92
C CYS A 183 -4.08 32.11 15.10
N VAL A 184 -4.72 32.57 14.02
CA VAL A 184 -4.18 33.64 13.16
C VAL A 184 -4.09 35.03 13.83
N ILE A 185 -4.73 35.24 14.98
CA ILE A 185 -4.72 36.53 15.69
C ILE A 185 -3.72 36.53 16.87
N CYS A 186 -3.72 35.49 17.70
CA CYS A 186 -2.90 35.45 18.91
C CYS A 186 -1.78 34.40 18.89
N ASN A 187 -1.64 33.64 17.78
CA ASN A 187 -0.66 32.57 17.61
C ASN A 187 -0.69 31.44 18.65
N LYS A 188 -1.73 31.38 19.50
CA LYS A 188 -1.90 30.28 20.46
C LYS A 188 -2.41 29.03 19.76
N LYS A 189 -1.90 27.87 20.19
CA LYS A 189 -2.34 26.55 19.74
C LYS A 189 -3.67 26.21 20.41
N PHE A 190 -4.64 25.69 19.64
CA PHE A 190 -5.94 25.27 20.15
C PHE A 190 -6.42 24.00 19.45
N TYR A 191 -7.23 23.22 20.17
CA TYR A 191 -7.82 21.99 19.65
C TYR A 191 -9.14 22.30 18.96
N ILE A 192 -9.30 21.79 17.75
CA ILE A 192 -10.55 21.93 17.02
C ILE A 192 -10.85 20.68 16.21
N ASN A 193 -12.12 20.46 15.91
CA ASN A 193 -12.52 19.41 14.99
C ASN A 193 -12.00 19.74 13.57
N LYS A 194 -11.33 18.78 12.93
CA LYS A 194 -10.73 18.94 11.60
C LYS A 194 -11.67 19.43 10.51
N PHE A 195 -12.98 19.16 10.65
CA PHE A 195 -14.01 19.58 9.68
C PHE A 195 -14.44 21.04 9.84
N THR A 196 -14.14 21.65 10.98
CA THR A 196 -14.42 23.09 11.16
C THR A 196 -13.42 23.90 10.35
N VAL A 197 -13.87 24.98 9.73
CA VAL A 197 -13.02 25.91 8.97
C VAL A 197 -12.39 27.00 9.84
N THR A 198 -12.74 27.04 11.13
CA THR A 198 -12.31 28.10 12.04
C THR A 198 -10.79 28.11 12.23
N THR A 199 -10.19 29.29 12.03
CA THR A 199 -8.75 29.56 12.14
C THR A 199 -8.38 30.33 13.41
N THR A 200 -9.37 30.66 14.25
CA THR A 200 -9.20 31.46 15.47
C THR A 200 -9.55 30.65 16.72
N CYS A 201 -8.84 30.87 17.83
CA CYS A 201 -9.05 30.10 19.06
C CYS A 201 -10.33 30.45 19.83
N CYS A 202 -10.92 31.63 19.62
CA CYS A 202 -12.09 32.09 20.36
C CYS A 202 -12.97 33.06 19.54
N ARG A 203 -14.18 33.34 20.02
CA ARG A 203 -15.14 34.20 19.31
C ARG A 203 -14.67 35.65 19.17
N SER A 204 -13.96 36.18 20.17
CA SER A 204 -13.39 37.53 20.09
C SER A 204 -12.40 37.65 18.93
N HIS A 205 -11.46 36.70 18.80
CA HIS A 205 -10.53 36.67 17.68
C HIS A 205 -11.22 36.44 16.33
N ALA A 206 -12.32 35.67 16.30
CA ALA A 206 -13.13 35.53 15.09
C ALA A 206 -13.77 36.86 14.67
N ASN A 207 -14.25 37.67 15.63
CA ASN A 207 -14.81 38.99 15.35
C ASN A 207 -13.72 39.97 14.88
N VAL A 208 -12.54 39.94 15.51
CA VAL A 208 -11.38 40.75 15.09
C VAL A 208 -10.94 40.40 13.66
N LEU A 209 -10.88 39.10 13.32
CA LEU A 209 -10.53 38.66 11.98
C LEU A 209 -11.55 39.16 10.94
N ARG A 210 -12.86 39.05 11.22
CA ARG A 210 -13.90 39.57 10.32
C ARG A 210 -13.77 41.08 10.10
N ALA A 211 -13.53 41.85 11.16
CA ALA A 211 -13.37 43.30 11.07
C ALA A 211 -12.17 43.68 10.18
N LYS A 212 -11.04 42.95 10.30
CA LYS A 212 -9.87 43.13 9.44
C LYS A 212 -10.17 42.81 7.97
N THR A 213 -10.80 41.67 7.69
CA THR A 213 -11.15 41.27 6.31
C THR A 213 -12.09 42.26 5.64
N ILE A 214 -13.07 42.82 6.37
CA ILE A 214 -13.98 43.86 5.84
C ILE A 214 -13.21 45.15 5.51
N LYS A 215 -12.24 45.55 6.35
CA LYS A 215 -11.42 46.74 6.12
C LYS A 215 -10.49 46.58 4.91
N GLU A 216 -9.87 45.40 4.75
CA GLU A 216 -9.02 45.06 3.61
C GLU A 216 -9.81 45.04 2.29
N GLN A 217 -11.03 44.48 2.29
CA GLN A 217 -11.92 44.49 1.12
C GLN A 217 -12.34 45.90 0.71
N LYS A 218 -12.53 46.82 1.65
CA LYS A 218 -12.85 48.23 1.36
C LYS A 218 -11.65 49.03 0.84
N ASN A 219 -10.43 48.67 1.26
CA ASN A 219 -9.20 49.38 0.89
C ASN A 219 -8.54 48.83 -0.40
N GLY A 220 -8.94 47.66 -0.90
CA GLY A 220 -8.40 47.03 -2.11
C GLY A 220 -9.23 47.25 -3.38
N VAL A 221 -10.22 48.15 -3.35
CA VAL A 221 -11.08 48.53 -4.50
C VAL A 221 -10.73 49.95 -4.99
N GLY A 222 -9.48 50.37 -4.78
CA GLY A 222 -8.91 51.62 -5.30
C GLY A 222 -8.01 51.36 -6.49
#